data_AF-A0A257A578-F1
#
_entry.id   AF-A0A257A578-F1
#
_cell.length_a   1.000
_cell.length_b   1.000
_cell.length_c   1.000
_cell.angle_alpha   90.00
_cell.angle_beta   90.00
_cell.angle_gamma   90.00
#
_symmetry.space_group_name_H-M   'P 1'
#
loop_
_entity.id
_entity.type
_entity.pdbx_description
1 polymer ?
#
loop_
_entity_poly.entity_id
_entity_poly.type
_entity_poly.pdbx_seq_one_letter_code
_entity_poly.pdbx_strand_id
1 'polypeptide(L)'
;MKRKNPASKSFGGIVVGTFNKYKLQVAISIIFLLLWLIFFAMNPEGFSDPATYAAITSVAPFTIIPALSLTYVIISGEIDLSFPSVMALGGWILAVTWRALGPSPLGIILALLAFGCNRRI
;
A
#
# COMPACT_ATOMS: atom_id res chain seq x y z
N MET A 1 -30.22 54.38 2.08
CA MET A 1 -29.07 53.74 2.75
C MET A 1 -29.40 52.26 3.00
N LYS A 2 -29.00 51.36 2.09
CA LYS A 2 -29.38 49.93 2.13
C LYS A 2 -28.33 49.16 2.94
N ARG A 3 -28.62 48.82 4.19
CA ARG A 3 -27.73 48.03 5.06
C ARG A 3 -27.50 46.65 4.41
N LYS A 4 -26.27 46.35 3.99
CA LYS A 4 -25.86 45.00 3.58
C LYS A 4 -26.00 44.09 4.80
N ASN A 5 -26.89 43.11 4.70
CA ASN A 5 -27.14 42.10 5.72
C ASN A 5 -25.96 41.10 5.73
N PRO A 6 -25.21 40.92 6.84
CA PRO A 6 -23.95 40.17 6.83
C PRO A 6 -24.09 38.64 6.92
N ALA A 7 -25.30 38.06 6.87
CA ALA A 7 -25.51 36.67 7.29
C ALA A 7 -26.38 35.81 6.33
N SER A 8 -26.12 35.87 5.03
CA SER A 8 -26.66 34.87 4.08
C SER A 8 -25.51 34.24 3.29
N LYS A 9 -24.62 33.52 3.99
CA LYS A 9 -23.74 32.58 3.30
C LYS A 9 -24.60 31.40 2.87
N SER A 10 -25.05 31.43 1.61
CA SER A 10 -25.73 30.30 0.98
C SER A 10 -24.89 29.03 1.18
N PHE A 11 -25.54 27.91 1.51
CA PHE A 11 -24.88 26.62 1.76
C PHE A 11 -23.91 26.25 0.63
N GLY A 12 -24.28 26.56 -0.62
CA GLY A 12 -23.42 26.37 -1.79
C GLY A 12 -22.13 27.21 -1.77
N GLY A 13 -22.18 28.44 -1.27
CA GLY A 13 -20.99 29.30 -1.14
C GLY A 13 -20.01 28.80 -0.07
N ILE A 14 -20.51 28.14 0.97
CA ILE A 14 -19.69 27.50 2.01
C ILE A 14 -19.01 26.24 1.44
N VAL A 15 -19.75 25.41 0.72
CA VAL A 15 -19.22 24.20 0.07
C VAL A 15 -18.16 24.59 -0.98
N VAL A 16 -18.46 25.51 -1.89
CA VAL A 16 -17.51 25.94 -2.93
C VAL A 16 -16.27 26.60 -2.32
N GLY A 17 -16.44 27.43 -1.28
CA GLY A 17 -15.31 28.03 -0.56
C GLY A 17 -14.42 26.99 0.13
N THR A 18 -15.00 25.90 0.63
CA THR A 18 -14.28 24.79 1.27
C THR A 18 -13.55 23.93 0.24
N PHE A 19 -14.20 23.59 -0.88
CA PHE A 19 -13.57 22.90 -2.00
C PHE A 19 -12.38 23.68 -2.57
N ASN A 20 -12.49 25.01 -2.70
CA ASN A 20 -11.38 25.84 -3.18
C ASN A 20 -10.20 25.90 -2.21
N LYS A 21 -10.46 25.76 -0.90
CA LYS A 21 -9.43 25.76 0.14
C LYS A 21 -8.70 24.43 0.24
N TYR A 22 -9.41 23.31 0.03
CA TYR A 22 -8.88 21.95 0.18
C TYR A 22 -8.82 21.17 -1.14
N LYS A 23 -8.57 21.87 -2.27
CA LYS A 23 -8.57 21.26 -3.62
C LYS A 23 -7.76 19.98 -3.71
N LEU A 24 -6.54 19.99 -3.16
CA LEU A 24 -5.65 18.84 -3.20
C LEU A 24 -6.19 17.67 -2.37
N GLN A 25 -6.67 17.95 -1.16
CA GLN A 25 -7.23 16.91 -0.28
C GLN A 25 -8.49 16.28 -0.90
N VAL A 26 -9.37 17.12 -1.45
CA VAL A 26 -10.55 16.66 -2.18
C VAL A 26 -10.16 15.82 -3.40
N ALA A 27 -9.18 16.25 -4.19
CA ALA A 27 -8.70 15.50 -5.34
C ALA A 27 -8.16 14.11 -4.95
N ILE A 28 -7.31 14.04 -3.92
CA ILE A 28 -6.76 12.78 -3.42
C ILE A 28 -7.87 11.86 -2.91
N SER A 29 -8.83 12.39 -2.14
CA SER A 29 -9.98 11.61 -1.66
C SER A 29 -10.84 11.07 -2.80
N ILE A 30 -11.07 11.86 -3.85
CA ILE A 30 -11.82 11.41 -5.03
C ILE A 30 -11.07 10.29 -5.75
N ILE A 31 -9.77 10.44 -5.98
CA ILE A 31 -8.94 9.40 -6.62
C ILE A 31 -8.96 8.12 -5.79
N PHE A 32 -8.79 8.24 -4.46
CA PHE A 32 -8.88 7.10 -3.56
C PHE A 32 -10.23 6.38 -3.67
N LEU A 33 -11.34 7.10 -3.62
CA LEU A 33 -12.68 6.52 -3.73
C LEU A 33 -12.90 5.84 -5.09
N LEU A 34 -12.42 6.44 -6.18
CA LEU A 34 -12.52 5.85 -7.51
C LEU A 34 -11.75 4.53 -7.60
N LEU A 35 -10.50 4.50 -7.15
CA LEU A 35 -9.68 3.28 -7.15
C LEU A 35 -10.31 2.21 -6.24
N TRP A 36 -10.76 2.60 -5.05
CA TRP A 36 -11.41 1.67 -4.13
C TRP A 36 -12.68 1.07 -4.75
N LEU A 37 -13.54 1.88 -5.39
CA LEU A 37 -14.74 1.39 -6.06
C LEU A 37 -14.43 0.45 -7.22
N ILE A 38 -13.40 0.73 -8.01
CA ILE A 38 -12.97 -0.15 -9.11
C ILE A 38 -12.56 -1.51 -8.56
N PHE A 39 -11.73 -1.56 -7.52
CA PHE A 39 -11.32 -2.83 -6.92
C PHE A 39 -12.46 -3.55 -6.20
N PHE A 40 -13.35 -2.81 -5.53
CA PHE A 40 -14.55 -3.36 -4.91
C PHE A 40 -15.45 -4.03 -5.95
N ALA A 41 -15.66 -3.41 -7.12
CA ALA A 41 -16.45 -3.99 -8.20
C ALA A 41 -15.80 -5.24 -8.81
N MET A 42 -14.47 -5.32 -8.84
CA MET A 42 -13.75 -6.50 -9.35
C MET A 42 -13.80 -7.70 -8.38
N ASN A 43 -13.80 -7.46 -7.06
CA ASN A 43 -13.88 -8.51 -6.05
C ASN A 43 -14.67 -8.04 -4.82
N PRO A 44 -16.02 -8.11 -4.87
CA PRO A 44 -16.85 -7.60 -3.78
C PRO A 44 -16.76 -8.46 -2.52
N GLU A 45 -16.57 -9.78 -2.64
CA GLU A 45 -16.46 -10.68 -1.49
C GLU A 45 -15.21 -10.36 -0.66
N GLY A 46 -14.06 -10.18 -1.30
CA GLY A 46 -12.81 -9.85 -0.62
C GLY A 46 -12.83 -8.49 0.09
N PHE A 47 -13.49 -7.49 -0.49
CA PHE A 47 -13.62 -6.14 0.09
C PHE A 47 -14.80 -5.97 1.05
N SER A 48 -15.75 -6.90 1.11
CA SER A 48 -16.85 -6.83 2.08
C SER A 48 -16.59 -7.69 3.33
N ASP A 49 -15.68 -8.65 3.25
CA ASP A 49 -15.31 -9.52 4.37
C ASP A 49 -14.43 -8.80 5.42
N PRO A 50 -14.88 -8.68 6.68
CA PRO A 50 -14.07 -8.17 7.79
C PRO A 50 -12.78 -8.96 8.04
N ALA A 51 -12.74 -10.25 7.73
CA ALA A 51 -11.56 -11.09 7.93
C ALA A 51 -10.40 -10.65 7.04
N THR A 52 -10.67 -10.19 5.80
CA THR A 52 -9.66 -9.63 4.91
C THR A 52 -8.98 -8.41 5.54
N TYR A 53 -9.77 -7.49 6.10
CA TYR A 53 -9.22 -6.31 6.77
C TYR A 53 -8.42 -6.67 8.02
N ALA A 54 -8.91 -7.61 8.83
CA ALA A 54 -8.18 -8.11 10.00
C ALA A 54 -6.85 -8.78 9.59
N ALA A 55 -6.81 -9.53 8.49
CA ALA A 55 -5.61 -10.13 7.96
C ALA A 55 -4.61 -9.07 7.49
N ILE A 56 -5.05 -8.06 6.74
CA ILE A 56 -4.20 -6.96 6.26
C ILE A 56 -3.63 -6.18 7.46
N THR A 57 -4.49 -5.80 8.41
CA THR A 57 -4.08 -5.04 9.60
C THR A 57 -3.22 -5.86 10.56
N SER A 58 -3.35 -7.19 10.59
CA SER A 58 -2.46 -8.03 11.40
C SER A 58 -1.07 -8.15 10.79
N VAL A 59 -0.94 -8.20 9.46
CA VAL A 59 0.36 -8.32 8.78
C VAL A 59 1.09 -6.97 8.65
N ALA A 60 0.37 -5.87 8.45
CA ALA A 60 0.96 -4.54 8.18
C ALA A 60 1.94 -4.05 9.27
N PRO A 61 1.68 -4.18 10.59
CA PRO A 61 2.62 -3.75 11.61
C PRO A 61 3.95 -4.52 11.55
N PHE A 62 3.89 -5.82 11.27
CA PHE A 62 5.08 -6.66 11.17
C PHE A 62 5.98 -6.27 10.00
N THR A 63 5.45 -5.65 8.94
CA THR A 63 6.23 -5.17 7.81
C THR A 63 6.65 -3.70 7.95
N ILE A 64 5.80 -2.84 8.51
CA ILE A 64 6.08 -1.40 8.67
C ILE A 64 7.18 -1.14 9.70
N ILE A 65 7.15 -1.81 10.85
CA ILE A 65 8.15 -1.62 11.91
C ILE A 65 9.59 -1.85 11.40
N PRO A 66 9.92 -2.99 10.76
CA PRO A 66 11.26 -3.18 10.21
C PRO A 66 11.54 -2.26 9.02
N ALA A 67 10.56 -1.91 8.18
CA ALA A 67 10.78 -0.99 7.06
C ALA A 67 11.24 0.41 7.52
N LEU A 68 10.67 0.93 8.62
CA LEU A 68 11.10 2.18 9.23
C LEU A 68 12.55 2.08 9.74
N SER A 69 12.90 0.98 10.40
CA SER A 69 14.27 0.75 10.87
C SER A 69 15.25 0.58 9.71
N LEU A 70 14.87 -0.12 8.63
CA LEU A 70 15.70 -0.39 7.46
C LEU A 70 16.08 0.92 6.73
N THR A 71 15.20 1.92 6.76
CA THR A 71 15.46 3.23 6.16
C THR A 71 16.72 3.87 6.74
N TYR A 72 16.95 3.76 8.06
CA TYR A 72 18.18 4.24 8.69
C TYR A 72 19.40 3.46 8.19
N VAL A 73 19.30 2.14 8.14
CA VAL A 73 20.40 1.25 7.72
C VAL A 73 20.81 1.48 6.26
N ILE A 74 19.83 1.72 5.37
CA ILE A 74 20.07 2.08 3.96
C ILE A 74 20.81 3.41 3.87
N ILE A 75 20.41 4.43 4.63
CA ILE A 75 21.07 5.75 4.63
C ILE A 75 22.49 5.66 5.21
N SER A 76 22.72 4.80 6.20
CA SER A 76 24.06 4.51 6.73
C SER A 76 24.96 3.74 5.75
N GLY A 77 24.43 3.24 4.64
CA GLY A 77 25.19 2.50 3.63
C GLY A 77 25.53 1.06 4.01
N GLU A 78 24.94 0.54 5.09
CA GLU A 78 25.21 -0.81 5.61
C GLU A 78 24.42 -1.90 4.85
N ILE A 79 23.32 -1.54 4.17
CA ILE A 79 22.51 -2.43 3.33
C ILE A 79 22.29 -1.78 1.96
N ASP A 80 22.50 -2.56 0.89
CA ASP A 80 22.22 -2.16 -0.49
C ASP A 80 20.70 -2.08 -0.76
N LEU A 81 20.30 -1.14 -1.62
CA LEU A 81 18.92 -0.94 -2.10
C LEU A 81 18.39 -2.14 -2.88
N SER A 82 19.25 -3.06 -3.33
CA SER A 82 18.82 -4.31 -3.98
C SER A 82 18.17 -5.32 -3.03
N PHE A 83 18.37 -5.20 -1.70
CA PHE A 83 17.90 -6.18 -0.72
C PHE A 83 16.39 -6.48 -0.79
N PRO A 84 15.47 -5.49 -0.84
CA PRO A 84 14.03 -5.77 -0.97
C PRO A 84 13.66 -6.46 -2.29
N SER A 85 14.39 -6.17 -3.38
CA SER A 85 14.15 -6.77 -4.69
C SER A 85 14.45 -8.27 -4.69
N VAL A 86 15.59 -8.66 -4.12
CA VAL A 86 16.00 -10.07 -4.02
C VAL A 86 15.09 -10.85 -3.08
N MET A 87 14.69 -10.23 -1.96
CA MET A 87 13.72 -10.81 -1.03
C MET A 87 12.35 -11.06 -1.70
N ALA A 88 11.86 -10.12 -2.51
CA ALA A 88 10.61 -10.26 -3.25
C ALA A 88 10.69 -11.39 -4.29
N LEU A 89 11.80 -11.48 -5.02
CA LEU A 89 12.05 -12.52 -6.00
C LEU A 89 12.11 -13.92 -5.36
N GLY A 90 12.75 -14.05 -4.20
CA GLY A 90 12.79 -15.31 -3.43
C GLY A 90 11.39 -15.76 -2.98
N GLY A 91 10.59 -14.83 -2.45
CA GLY A 91 9.20 -15.11 -2.07
C GLY A 91 8.32 -15.50 -3.25
N TRP A 92 8.51 -14.86 -4.41
CA TRP A 92 7.80 -15.21 -5.64
C TRP A 92 8.16 -16.61 -6.14
N ILE A 93 9.45 -16.96 -6.18
CA ILE A 93 9.91 -18.32 -6.56
C ILE A 93 9.34 -19.37 -5.61
N LEU A 94 9.31 -19.10 -4.31
CA LEU A 94 8.70 -19.98 -3.33
C LEU A 94 7.20 -20.19 -3.60
N ALA A 95 6.46 -19.10 -3.79
CA ALA A 95 5.02 -19.13 -4.07
C ALA A 95 4.70 -19.90 -5.36
N VAL A 96 5.45 -19.67 -6.43
CA VAL A 96 5.29 -20.38 -7.71
C VAL A 96 5.62 -21.86 -7.56
N THR A 97 6.72 -22.18 -6.88
CA THR A 97 7.13 -23.58 -6.68
C THR A 97 6.12 -24.35 -5.86
N TRP A 98 5.62 -23.78 -4.76
CA TRP A 98 4.60 -24.42 -3.94
C TRP A 98 3.23 -24.50 -4.62
N ARG A 99 2.90 -23.55 -5.50
CA ARG A 99 1.70 -23.65 -6.33
C ARG A 99 1.80 -24.79 -7.35
N ALA A 100 2.98 -25.05 -7.90
CA ALA A 100 3.17 -26.05 -8.95
C ALA A 100 3.49 -27.46 -8.41
N LEU A 101 4.29 -27.58 -7.35
CA LEU A 101 4.78 -28.86 -6.81
C LEU A 101 4.23 -29.20 -5.41
N GLY A 102 3.41 -28.32 -4.82
CA GLY A 102 2.96 -28.45 -3.43
C GLY A 102 4.03 -28.07 -2.40
N PRO A 103 3.69 -28.11 -1.10
CA PRO A 103 4.59 -27.75 -0.01
C PRO A 103 5.79 -28.71 0.05
N SER A 104 6.88 -28.33 -0.60
CA SER A 104 8.07 -29.16 -0.76
C SER A 104 9.33 -28.37 -0.40
N PRO A 105 10.38 -29.04 0.15
CA PRO A 105 11.66 -28.40 0.43
C PRO A 105 12.33 -27.80 -0.83
N LEU A 106 11.97 -28.29 -2.02
CA LEU A 106 12.47 -27.79 -3.30
C LEU A 106 12.18 -26.30 -3.50
N GLY A 107 11.01 -25.80 -3.09
CA GLY A 107 10.69 -24.37 -3.18
C GLY A 107 11.62 -23.50 -2.35
N ILE A 108 12.02 -24.01 -1.17
CA ILE A 108 12.96 -23.33 -0.28
C ILE A 108 14.36 -23.32 -0.90
N ILE A 109 14.81 -24.45 -1.44
CA ILE A 109 16.13 -24.55 -2.09
C ILE A 109 16.22 -23.60 -3.30
N LEU A 110 15.19 -23.57 -4.15
CA LEU A 110 15.16 -22.70 -5.32
C LEU A 110 15.12 -21.21 -4.93
N ALA A 111 14.35 -20.85 -3.90
CA ALA A 111 14.32 -19.49 -3.38
C ALA A 111 15.69 -19.05 -2.80
N LEU A 112 16.39 -19.94 -2.09
CA LEU A 112 17.72 -19.67 -1.55
C LEU A 112 18.79 -19.56 -2.64
N LEU A 113 18.72 -20.37 -3.69
CA LEU A 113 19.63 -20.27 -4.83
C LEU A 113 19.46 -18.94 -5.57
N ALA A 114 18.22 -18.46 -5.70
CA ALA A 114 17.94 -17.16 -6.28
C ALA A 114 18.53 -16.01 -5.45
N PHE A 115 18.49 -16.12 -4.12
CA PHE A 115 19.16 -15.18 -3.22
C PHE A 115 20.69 -15.22 -3.37
N GLY A 116 21.27 -16.42 -3.45
CA GLY A 116 22.71 -16.61 -3.64
C GLY A 116 23.26 -16.10 -4.97
N CYS A 117 22.42 -16.04 -6.01
CA CYS A 117 22.79 -15.48 -7.32
C CYS A 117 23.08 -13.97 -7.24
N ASN A 118 22.50 -13.24 -6.26
CA ASN A 118 22.69 -11.80 -6.08
C ASN A 118 23.98 -11.41 -5.32
N ARG A 119 24.83 -12.37 -4.94
CA ARG A 119 26.03 -12.11 -4.12
C ARG A 119 27.18 -11.38 -4.85
N ARG A 120 26.91 -10.73 -5.98
CA ARG A 120 27.88 -10.03 -6.85
C ARG A 120 27.63 -8.53 -7.02
N ILE A 121 26.74 -7.93 -6.22
CA ILE A 121 26.46 -6.49 -6.21
C ILE A 121 26.95 -5.90 -4.89
#